data_AF-A0AA39UKJ4-F1
#
_entry.id   AF-A0AA39UKJ4-F1
#
_cell.length_a   1.000
_cell.length_b   1.000
_cell.length_c   1.000
_cell.angle_alpha   90.00
_cell.angle_beta   90.00
_cell.angle_gamma   90.00
#
_symmetry.space_group_name_H-M   'P 1'
#
loop_
_entity.id
_entity.type
_entity.pdbx_description
1 polymer ?
#
loop_
_entity_poly.entity_id
_entity_poly.type
_entity_poly.pdbx_seq_one_letter_code
_entity_poly.pdbx_strand_id
1 'polypeptide(L)'
;MASQERAATYNALDADAIISSLDDTLYRFLSKPIPIHEHDVILELLLRIISGLAIPPWRTFDDLEGVLSLAGTWGVRGAVDVVRAHCADVPEGAAGGEEAELASKYALELSLHEEQYQEALQQIPARALVKLFKFHPKQCDEFRVGMLREGHVVCAGCGKVVVGEVWAALVWNMFWEMDARPSGERLCSLEVEEWEETGRCVGEKFGGCGRVVYERLDVLERVMRCLAEFPDTV
;
A
#
# COMPACT_ATOMS: atom_id res chain seq x y z
N MET A 1 -59.94 28.51 -60.76
CA MET A 1 -58.96 28.26 -59.68
C MET A 1 -59.75 28.11 -58.39
N ALA A 2 -59.92 26.88 -57.92
CA ALA A 2 -60.74 26.53 -56.76
C ALA A 2 -59.82 25.89 -55.70
N SER A 3 -59.64 26.58 -54.57
CA SER A 3 -58.94 26.04 -53.40
C SER A 3 -59.98 25.54 -52.40
N GLN A 4 -59.89 24.25 -52.10
CA GLN A 4 -60.80 23.51 -51.24
C GLN A 4 -60.12 23.31 -49.89
N GLU A 5 -60.58 24.04 -48.87
CA GLU A 5 -60.17 23.89 -47.47
C GLU A 5 -60.72 22.57 -46.91
N ARG A 6 -59.84 21.71 -46.40
CA ARG A 6 -60.19 20.55 -45.57
C ARG A 6 -59.73 20.82 -44.13
N ALA A 7 -60.66 21.22 -43.27
CA ALA A 7 -60.46 21.25 -41.83
C ALA A 7 -60.62 19.83 -41.27
N ALA A 8 -59.54 19.25 -40.76
CA ALA A 8 -59.57 18.00 -40.01
C ALA A 8 -59.88 18.31 -38.55
N THR A 9 -61.08 17.94 -38.10
CA THR A 9 -61.45 17.90 -36.69
C THR A 9 -60.71 16.76 -36.01
N TYR A 10 -59.64 17.07 -35.27
CA TYR A 10 -59.05 16.15 -34.31
C TYR A 10 -59.92 16.14 -33.06
N ASN A 11 -60.57 15.01 -32.80
CA ASN A 11 -61.27 14.77 -31.55
C ASN A 11 -60.25 14.81 -30.40
N ALA A 12 -60.46 15.73 -29.45
CA ALA A 12 -59.75 15.77 -28.19
C ALA A 12 -60.07 14.48 -27.41
N LEU A 13 -59.21 13.47 -27.56
CA LEU A 13 -59.22 12.33 -26.66
C LEU A 13 -58.80 12.83 -25.28
N ASP A 14 -59.68 12.57 -24.32
CA ASP A 14 -59.58 12.92 -22.91
C ASP A 14 -58.32 12.29 -22.29
N ALA A 15 -57.24 13.06 -22.26
CA ALA A 15 -55.94 12.62 -21.74
C ALA A 15 -56.00 12.27 -20.24
N ASP A 16 -56.94 12.88 -19.51
CA ASP A 16 -57.10 12.67 -18.07
C ASP A 16 -57.67 11.28 -17.75
N ALA A 17 -58.46 10.70 -18.66
CA ALA A 17 -58.99 9.33 -18.53
C ALA A 17 -57.90 8.26 -18.74
N ILE A 18 -56.89 8.52 -19.59
CA ILE A 18 -55.79 7.57 -19.84
C ILE A 18 -54.81 7.58 -18.66
N ILE A 19 -54.51 8.75 -18.08
CA ILE A 19 -53.61 8.87 -16.92
C ILE A 19 -54.25 8.19 -15.69
N SER A 20 -55.55 8.42 -15.44
CA SER A 20 -56.25 7.83 -14.29
C SER A 20 -56.39 6.30 -14.36
N SER A 21 -56.41 5.71 -15.56
CA SER A 21 -56.51 4.24 -15.75
C SER A 21 -55.16 3.52 -15.62
N LEU A 22 -54.04 4.23 -15.79
CA LEU A 22 -52.68 3.67 -15.68
C LEU A 22 -52.19 3.64 -14.23
N ASP A 23 -52.66 4.56 -13.39
CA ASP A 23 -52.19 4.70 -12.01
C ASP A 23 -52.46 3.46 -11.14
N ASP A 24 -53.67 2.90 -11.17
CA ASP A 24 -54.03 1.85 -10.20
C ASP A 24 -53.41 0.47 -10.53
N THR A 25 -53.07 0.23 -11.80
CA THR A 25 -52.43 -1.01 -12.22
C THR A 25 -50.91 -0.95 -12.10
N LEU A 26 -50.29 0.18 -12.47
CA LEU A 26 -48.83 0.36 -12.35
C LEU A 26 -48.39 0.45 -10.88
N TYR A 27 -49.17 1.10 -10.01
CA TYR A 27 -48.85 1.15 -8.57
C TYR A 27 -48.80 -0.23 -7.92
N ARG A 28 -49.68 -1.16 -8.32
CA ARG A 28 -49.68 -2.54 -7.78
C ARG A 28 -48.52 -3.40 -8.29
N PHE A 29 -47.97 -3.09 -9.46
CA PHE A 29 -46.77 -3.77 -9.96
C PHE A 29 -45.49 -3.20 -9.33
N LEU A 30 -45.50 -1.92 -8.94
CA LEU A 30 -44.37 -1.24 -8.31
C LEU A 30 -44.30 -1.40 -6.78
N SER A 31 -45.32 -1.98 -6.13
CA SER A 31 -45.36 -2.12 -4.67
C SER A 31 -44.54 -3.29 -4.12
N LYS A 32 -43.90 -4.09 -4.98
CA LYS A 32 -42.98 -5.14 -4.52
C LYS A 32 -41.57 -4.55 -4.37
N PRO A 33 -40.96 -4.59 -3.17
CA PRO A 33 -39.60 -4.10 -2.99
C PRO A 33 -38.64 -4.88 -3.88
N ILE A 34 -37.73 -4.17 -4.53
CA ILE A 34 -36.66 -4.77 -5.32
C ILE A 34 -35.63 -5.31 -4.32
N PRO A 35 -35.35 -6.62 -4.30
CA PRO A 35 -34.33 -7.17 -3.43
C PRO A 35 -32.95 -6.69 -3.89
N ILE A 36 -32.20 -6.05 -3.00
CA ILE A 36 -30.81 -5.64 -3.21
C ILE A 36 -30.00 -6.28 -2.08
N HIS A 37 -28.88 -6.92 -2.43
CA HIS A 37 -28.04 -7.67 -1.48
C HIS A 37 -26.80 -6.88 -1.02
N GLU A 38 -26.78 -5.58 -1.29
CA GLU A 38 -25.70 -4.68 -0.92
C GLU A 38 -25.96 -4.05 0.45
N HIS A 39 -24.89 -3.63 1.11
CA HIS A 39 -25.01 -2.95 2.39
C HIS A 39 -25.70 -1.58 2.23
N ASP A 40 -26.62 -1.23 3.14
CA ASP A 40 -27.44 -0.01 3.05
C ASP A 40 -26.60 1.26 2.88
N VAL A 41 -25.43 1.30 3.53
CA VAL A 41 -24.46 2.42 3.43
C VAL A 41 -23.98 2.63 2.00
N ILE A 42 -23.58 1.56 1.31
CA ILE A 42 -23.09 1.59 -0.07
C ILE A 42 -24.21 2.05 -1.01
N LEU A 43 -25.40 1.47 -0.81
CA LEU A 43 -26.57 1.76 -1.62
C LEU A 43 -27.00 3.23 -1.46
N GLU A 44 -27.05 3.74 -0.23
CA GLU A 44 -27.39 5.13 0.05
C GLU A 44 -26.38 6.08 -0.63
N LEU A 45 -25.07 5.83 -0.48
CA LEU A 45 -24.02 6.63 -1.08
C LEU A 45 -24.16 6.68 -2.61
N LEU A 46 -24.32 5.53 -3.25
CA LEU A 46 -24.47 5.44 -4.70
C LEU A 46 -25.73 6.19 -5.18
N LEU A 47 -26.86 5.99 -4.51
CA LEU A 47 -28.12 6.67 -4.85
C LEU A 47 -28.01 8.20 -4.69
N ARG A 48 -27.30 8.68 -3.67
CA ARG A 48 -27.02 10.11 -3.50
C ARG A 48 -26.18 10.66 -4.65
N ILE A 49 -25.13 9.94 -5.05
CA ILE A 49 -24.26 10.34 -6.17
C ILE A 49 -25.06 10.43 -7.48
N ILE A 50 -25.85 9.41 -7.81
CA ILE A 50 -26.68 9.38 -9.04
C ILE A 50 -27.74 10.50 -9.00
N SER A 51 -28.24 10.82 -7.81
CA SER A 51 -29.22 11.89 -7.61
C SER A 51 -28.60 13.29 -7.54
N GLY A 52 -27.28 13.42 -7.63
CA GLY A 52 -26.57 14.71 -7.51
C GLY A 52 -26.69 15.34 -6.12
N LEU A 53 -26.89 14.54 -5.07
CA LEU A 53 -26.94 15.00 -3.69
C LEU A 53 -25.54 15.13 -3.09
N ALA A 54 -25.42 15.90 -2.01
CA ALA A 54 -24.18 16.02 -1.26
C ALA A 54 -23.69 14.64 -0.79
N ILE A 55 -22.44 14.32 -1.13
CA ILE A 55 -21.76 13.09 -0.75
C ILE A 55 -21.19 13.29 0.66
N PRO A 56 -21.61 12.49 1.65
CA PRO A 56 -20.99 12.55 2.98
C PRO A 56 -19.53 12.07 2.90
N PRO A 57 -18.66 12.44 3.85
CA PRO A 57 -17.29 11.92 3.90
C PRO A 57 -17.27 10.40 3.98
N TRP A 58 -16.34 9.78 3.26
CA TRP A 58 -16.08 8.34 3.32
C TRP A 58 -15.60 7.96 4.73
N ARG A 59 -16.14 6.88 5.30
CA ARG A 59 -15.74 6.41 6.64
C ARG A 59 -14.64 5.36 6.58
N THR A 60 -14.67 4.51 5.57
CA THR A 60 -13.69 3.46 5.32
C THR A 60 -13.37 3.37 3.83
N PHE A 61 -12.25 2.73 3.49
CA PHE A 61 -11.93 2.39 2.10
C PHE A 61 -12.92 1.38 1.51
N ASP A 62 -13.41 0.45 2.34
CA ASP A 62 -14.45 -0.52 1.94
C ASP A 62 -15.72 0.15 1.43
N ASP A 63 -16.11 1.30 2.02
CA ASP A 63 -17.26 2.07 1.55
C ASP A 63 -17.05 2.61 0.12
N LEU A 64 -15.85 3.09 -0.17
CA LEU A 64 -15.45 3.61 -1.48
C LEU A 64 -15.43 2.47 -2.52
N GLU A 65 -14.77 1.36 -2.20
CA GLU A 65 -14.66 0.20 -3.08
C GLU A 65 -16.03 -0.42 -3.35
N GLY A 66 -16.87 -0.55 -2.33
CA GLY A 66 -18.24 -1.04 -2.46
C GLY A 66 -19.06 -0.17 -3.41
N VAL A 67 -18.97 1.16 -3.31
CA VAL A 67 -19.69 2.07 -4.21
C VAL A 67 -19.17 1.97 -5.64
N LEU A 68 -17.85 1.88 -5.84
CA LEU A 68 -17.25 1.73 -7.18
C LEU A 68 -17.65 0.40 -7.84
N SER A 69 -17.62 -0.69 -7.07
CA SER A 69 -18.03 -2.03 -7.51
C SER A 69 -19.51 -2.06 -7.90
N LEU A 70 -20.38 -1.52 -7.05
CA LEU A 70 -21.81 -1.46 -7.31
C LEU A 70 -22.13 -0.56 -8.51
N ALA A 71 -21.45 0.58 -8.62
CA ALA A 71 -21.61 1.49 -9.75
C ALA A 71 -21.21 0.83 -11.09
N GLY A 72 -20.13 0.04 -11.08
CA GLY A 72 -19.70 -0.75 -12.23
C GLY A 72 -20.74 -1.81 -12.61
N THR A 73 -21.28 -2.52 -11.61
CA THR A 73 -22.32 -3.55 -11.80
C THR A 73 -23.62 -2.95 -12.37
N TRP A 74 -24.00 -1.75 -11.93
CA TRP A 74 -25.22 -1.07 -12.37
C TRP A 74 -25.03 -0.23 -13.65
N GLY A 75 -23.81 -0.15 -14.20
CA GLY A 75 -23.51 0.60 -15.42
C GLY A 75 -23.61 2.12 -15.27
N VAL A 76 -23.55 2.64 -14.04
CA VAL A 76 -23.62 4.09 -13.75
C VAL A 76 -22.23 4.71 -13.80
N ARG A 77 -21.68 4.83 -15.01
CA ARG A 77 -20.33 5.38 -15.25
C ARG A 77 -20.15 6.80 -14.68
N GLY A 78 -21.19 7.63 -14.73
CA GLY A 78 -21.15 8.97 -14.15
C GLY A 78 -20.88 8.98 -12.64
N ALA A 79 -21.37 7.97 -11.91
CA ALA A 79 -21.09 7.86 -10.48
C ALA A 79 -19.61 7.54 -10.21
N VAL A 80 -19.00 6.67 -11.02
CA VAL A 80 -17.56 6.36 -10.94
C VAL A 80 -16.72 7.61 -11.16
N ASP A 81 -17.08 8.44 -12.15
CA ASP A 81 -16.34 9.67 -12.46
C ASP A 81 -16.49 10.72 -11.33
N VAL A 82 -17.68 10.84 -10.74
CA VAL A 82 -17.91 11.72 -9.57
C VAL A 82 -17.11 11.24 -8.35
N VAL A 83 -17.08 9.94 -8.07
CA VAL A 83 -16.30 9.38 -6.96
C VAL A 83 -14.81 9.68 -7.15
N ARG A 84 -14.27 9.45 -8.36
CA ARG A 84 -12.87 9.78 -8.68
C ARG A 84 -12.57 11.26 -8.53
N ALA A 85 -13.47 12.14 -8.95
CA ALA A 85 -13.33 13.58 -8.77
C ALA A 85 -13.34 13.97 -7.29
N HIS A 86 -14.21 13.35 -6.49
CA HIS A 86 -14.28 13.59 -5.05
C HIS A 86 -13.02 13.09 -4.32
N CYS A 87 -12.39 12.02 -4.81
CA CYS A 87 -11.09 11.56 -4.31
C CYS A 87 -9.93 12.46 -4.76
N ALA A 88 -10.04 13.14 -5.91
CA ALA A 88 -9.00 14.01 -6.43
C ALA A 88 -8.89 15.34 -5.67
N ASP A 89 -9.97 15.79 -5.03
CA ASP A 89 -9.98 16.97 -4.15
C ASP A 89 -9.46 16.68 -2.74
N VAL A 90 -9.17 15.42 -2.42
CA VAL A 90 -8.40 15.10 -1.23
C VAL A 90 -6.99 15.60 -1.51
N PRO A 91 -6.47 16.60 -0.76
CA PRO A 91 -5.15 17.13 -1.02
C PRO A 91 -4.18 15.95 -1.05
N GLU A 92 -3.34 15.87 -2.09
CA GLU A 92 -2.30 14.84 -2.29
C GLU A 92 -1.36 14.63 -1.07
N GLY A 93 -1.56 15.35 0.04
CA GLY A 93 -0.84 15.18 1.31
C GLY A 93 -1.68 14.96 2.57
N ALA A 94 -3.02 14.77 2.52
CA ALA A 94 -3.85 14.69 3.73
C ALA A 94 -4.51 13.33 4.03
N ALA A 95 -4.83 12.50 3.03
CA ALA A 95 -5.38 11.15 3.26
C ALA A 95 -4.38 10.01 3.01
N GLY A 96 -3.21 10.32 2.45
CA GLY A 96 -2.16 9.34 2.21
C GLY A 96 -1.14 9.21 3.35
N GLY A 97 -1.37 9.81 4.52
CA GLY A 97 -0.42 9.71 5.64
C GLY A 97 -0.36 8.30 6.19
N GLU A 98 -1.40 7.89 6.91
CA GLU A 98 -1.44 6.58 7.58
C GLU A 98 -1.43 5.42 6.59
N GLU A 99 -2.09 5.55 5.42
CA GLU A 99 -2.12 4.48 4.43
C GLU A 99 -0.81 4.35 3.66
N ALA A 100 -0.15 5.45 3.28
CA ALA A 100 1.18 5.34 2.66
C ALA A 100 2.24 4.94 3.68
N GLU A 101 2.08 5.31 4.95
CA GLU A 101 2.93 4.87 6.05
C GLU A 101 2.79 3.36 6.27
N LEU A 102 1.57 2.85 6.29
CA LEU A 102 1.27 1.42 6.40
C LEU A 102 1.75 0.65 5.17
N ALA A 103 1.46 1.14 3.97
CA ALA A 103 1.90 0.53 2.72
C ALA A 103 3.43 0.56 2.59
N SER A 104 4.07 1.62 3.07
CA SER A 104 5.53 1.71 3.17
C SER A 104 6.06 0.62 4.08
N LYS A 105 5.49 0.46 5.28
CA LYS A 105 5.94 -0.55 6.24
C LYS A 105 5.87 -1.96 5.64
N TYR A 106 4.75 -2.29 4.97
CA TYR A 106 4.63 -3.56 4.26
C TYR A 106 5.61 -3.67 3.09
N ALA A 107 5.84 -2.59 2.33
CA ALA A 107 6.79 -2.60 1.22
C ALA A 107 8.24 -2.85 1.67
N LEU A 108 8.60 -2.56 2.93
CA LEU A 108 9.92 -2.86 3.49
C LEU A 108 10.12 -4.35 3.79
N GLU A 109 9.04 -5.12 3.95
CA GLU A 109 9.11 -6.58 4.12
C GLU A 109 9.21 -7.31 2.77
N LEU A 110 8.84 -6.64 1.67
CA LEU A 110 8.82 -7.23 0.33
C LEU A 110 10.15 -7.03 -0.39
N SER A 111 10.60 -8.09 -1.06
CA SER A 111 11.67 -7.96 -2.05
C SER A 111 11.11 -7.40 -3.35
N LEU A 112 11.47 -6.17 -3.68
CA LEU A 112 11.02 -5.48 -4.91
C LEU A 112 11.49 -6.19 -6.20
N HIS A 113 12.40 -7.16 -6.08
CA HIS A 113 12.96 -7.93 -7.17
C HIS A 113 12.23 -9.25 -7.43
N GLU A 114 11.36 -9.70 -6.53
CA GLU A 114 10.63 -10.95 -6.71
C GLU A 114 9.53 -10.79 -7.77
N GLU A 115 9.47 -11.73 -8.72
CA GLU A 115 8.52 -11.70 -9.85
C GLU A 115 7.06 -11.63 -9.38
N GLN A 116 6.76 -12.22 -8.22
CA GLN A 116 5.41 -12.25 -7.65
C GLN A 116 4.84 -10.87 -7.34
N TYR A 117 5.68 -9.84 -7.17
CA TYR A 117 5.23 -8.49 -6.88
C TYR A 117 5.21 -7.58 -8.12
N GLN A 118 5.65 -8.05 -9.30
CA GLN A 118 5.75 -7.18 -10.47
C GLN A 118 4.41 -6.59 -10.90
N GLU A 119 3.31 -7.35 -10.84
CA GLU A 119 1.98 -6.82 -11.18
C GLU A 119 1.54 -5.72 -10.20
N ALA A 120 1.79 -5.91 -8.90
CA ALA A 120 1.49 -4.91 -7.89
C ALA A 120 2.35 -3.64 -8.07
N LEU A 121 3.65 -3.82 -8.31
CA LEU A 121 4.59 -2.71 -8.56
C LEU A 121 4.22 -1.90 -9.82
N GLN A 122 3.65 -2.55 -10.86
CA GLN A 122 3.17 -1.87 -12.06
C GLN A 122 1.93 -1.01 -11.81
N GLN A 123 1.15 -1.29 -10.77
CA GLN A 123 0.00 -0.47 -10.38
C GLN A 123 0.42 0.78 -9.59
N ILE A 124 1.64 0.79 -9.02
CA ILE A 124 2.15 1.93 -8.26
C ILE A 124 2.48 3.09 -9.20
N PRO A 125 2.07 4.33 -8.89
CA PRO A 125 2.48 5.49 -9.65
C PRO A 125 4.01 5.60 -9.74
N ALA A 126 4.54 5.83 -10.94
CA ALA A 126 6.00 5.88 -11.17
C ALA A 126 6.76 6.82 -10.21
N ARG A 127 6.11 7.90 -9.74
CA ARG A 127 6.67 8.84 -8.76
C ARG A 127 6.92 8.19 -7.40
N ALA A 128 5.96 7.39 -6.91
CA ALA A 128 6.06 6.66 -5.65
C ALA A 128 7.08 5.52 -5.77
N LEU A 129 7.05 4.80 -6.90
CA LEU A 129 8.01 3.75 -7.19
C LEU A 129 9.47 4.27 -7.17
N VAL A 130 9.73 5.44 -7.77
CA VAL A 130 11.06 6.08 -7.71
C VAL A 130 11.47 6.46 -6.29
N LYS A 131 10.54 6.89 -5.43
CA LYS A 131 10.85 7.16 -4.01
C LYS A 131 11.22 5.86 -3.29
N LEU A 132 10.46 4.80 -3.50
CA LEU A 132 10.71 3.47 -2.93
C LEU A 132 12.11 2.94 -3.33
N PHE A 133 12.44 2.98 -4.63
CA PHE A 133 13.76 2.57 -5.14
C PHE A 133 14.92 3.47 -4.70
N LYS A 134 14.65 4.70 -4.23
CA LYS A 134 15.69 5.58 -3.66
C LYS A 134 15.85 5.39 -2.17
N PHE A 135 14.75 5.12 -1.46
CA PHE A 135 14.75 4.92 -0.03
C PHE A 135 15.57 3.68 0.36
N HIS A 136 15.33 2.58 -0.34
CA HIS A 136 15.90 1.28 -0.01
C HIS A 136 17.45 1.25 -0.10
N PRO A 137 18.11 1.69 -1.20
CA PRO A 137 19.57 1.76 -1.25
C PRO A 137 20.16 2.71 -0.22
N LYS A 138 19.46 3.81 0.08
CA LYS A 138 19.89 4.78 1.09
C LYS A 138 19.94 4.15 2.48
N GLN A 139 18.91 3.40 2.87
CA GLN A 139 18.85 2.70 4.15
C GLN A 139 19.94 1.62 4.24
N CYS A 140 20.15 0.85 3.17
CA CYS A 140 21.22 -0.15 3.10
C CYS A 140 22.62 0.47 3.20
N ASP A 141 22.84 1.62 2.55
CA ASP A 141 24.10 2.36 2.64
C ASP A 141 24.33 2.93 4.06
N GLU A 142 23.30 3.48 4.70
CA GLU A 142 23.36 3.97 6.08
C GLU A 142 23.68 2.82 7.06
N PHE A 143 23.02 1.66 6.90
CA PHE A 143 23.32 0.44 7.65
C PHE A 143 24.77 0.02 7.49
N ARG A 144 25.23 -0.10 6.24
CA ARG A 144 26.61 -0.50 5.94
C ARG A 144 27.61 0.45 6.57
N VAL A 145 27.39 1.76 6.46
CA VAL A 145 28.28 2.76 7.04
C VAL A 145 28.30 2.68 8.56
N GLY A 146 27.15 2.52 9.21
CA GLY A 146 27.05 2.31 10.67
C GLY A 146 27.82 1.07 11.11
N MET A 147 27.60 -0.05 10.43
CA MET A 147 28.24 -1.32 10.73
C MET A 147 29.74 -1.32 10.43
N LEU A 148 30.24 -0.64 9.41
CA LEU A 148 31.68 -0.57 9.15
C LEU A 148 32.43 0.36 10.12
N ARG A 149 31.78 1.42 10.62
CA ARG A 149 32.42 2.42 11.50
C ARG A 149 33.02 1.84 12.78
N GLU A 150 32.34 0.89 13.41
CA GLU A 150 32.84 0.24 14.64
C GLU A 150 33.54 -1.11 14.35
N GLY A 151 33.97 -1.37 13.10
CA GLY A 151 34.62 -2.63 12.72
C GLY A 151 36.00 -2.87 13.34
N HIS A 152 36.57 -1.85 14.01
CA HIS A 152 37.82 -1.95 14.73
C HIS A 152 37.58 -2.36 16.18
N VAL A 153 38.10 -3.52 16.57
CA VAL A 153 38.01 -4.02 17.94
C VAL A 153 39.38 -3.98 18.61
N VAL A 154 39.43 -3.42 19.82
CA VAL A 154 40.61 -3.43 20.68
C VAL A 154 40.43 -4.50 21.74
N CYS A 155 41.36 -5.46 21.80
CA CYS A 155 41.28 -6.51 22.81
C CYS A 155 41.51 -5.93 24.22
N ALA A 156 40.53 -6.06 25.11
CA ALA A 156 40.67 -5.64 26.52
C ALA A 156 41.79 -6.37 27.28
N GLY A 157 42.17 -7.58 26.83
CA GLY A 157 43.22 -8.37 27.48
C GLY A 157 44.64 -8.02 27.04
N CYS A 158 44.88 -7.86 25.73
CA CYS A 158 46.23 -7.69 25.19
C CYS A 158 46.46 -6.35 24.45
N GLY A 159 45.45 -5.49 24.36
CA GLY A 159 45.53 -4.17 23.72
C GLY A 159 45.72 -4.20 22.19
N LYS A 160 45.75 -5.39 21.57
CA LYS A 160 45.88 -5.50 20.11
C LYS A 160 44.62 -5.00 19.42
N VAL A 161 44.81 -4.24 18.35
CA VAL A 161 43.76 -3.79 17.45
C VAL A 161 43.71 -4.75 16.27
N VAL A 162 42.52 -5.25 15.93
CA VAL A 162 42.29 -6.04 14.72
C VAL A 162 41.49 -5.20 13.73
N VAL A 163 41.94 -5.18 12.47
CA VAL A 163 41.16 -4.65 11.36
C VAL A 163 40.27 -5.79 10.87
N GLY A 164 38.96 -5.65 11.05
CA GLY A 164 38.00 -6.72 10.81
C GLY A 164 37.73 -6.97 9.33
N GLU A 165 38.62 -7.67 8.62
CA GLU A 165 38.33 -8.17 7.27
C GLU A 165 37.15 -9.16 7.31
N VAL A 166 37.13 -10.04 8.31
CA VAL A 166 36.05 -11.00 8.52
C VAL A 166 34.74 -10.30 8.89
N TRP A 167 34.83 -9.21 9.67
CA TRP A 167 33.70 -8.33 9.94
C TRP A 167 33.17 -7.67 8.68
N ALA A 168 34.04 -7.11 7.83
CA ALA A 168 33.64 -6.50 6.57
C ALA A 168 32.93 -7.49 5.64
N ALA A 169 33.38 -8.74 5.59
CA ALA A 169 32.72 -9.81 4.84
C ALA A 169 31.31 -10.10 5.39
N LEU A 170 31.16 -10.23 6.71
CA LEU A 170 29.85 -10.41 7.34
C LEU A 170 28.91 -9.23 7.07
N VAL A 171 29.40 -7.99 7.23
CA VAL A 171 28.63 -6.78 6.93
C VAL A 171 28.20 -6.73 5.46
N TRP A 172 29.02 -7.23 4.53
CA TRP A 172 28.61 -7.31 3.13
C TRP A 172 27.46 -8.27 2.90
N ASN A 173 27.44 -9.43 3.56
CA ASN A 173 26.30 -10.35 3.46
C ASN A 173 25.04 -9.76 4.08
N MET A 174 25.16 -9.08 5.23
CA MET A 174 24.03 -8.37 5.83
C MET A 174 23.49 -7.27 4.91
N PHE A 175 24.37 -6.54 4.22
CA PHE A 175 23.99 -5.55 3.22
C PHE A 175 23.22 -6.17 2.05
N TRP A 176 23.67 -7.29 1.50
CA TRP A 176 22.96 -7.98 0.42
C TRP A 176 21.61 -8.52 0.87
N GLU A 177 21.53 -8.99 2.11
CA GLU A 177 20.27 -9.44 2.71
C GLU A 177 19.29 -8.27 2.87
N MET A 178 19.75 -7.12 3.34
CA MET A 178 18.94 -5.90 3.40
C MET A 178 18.56 -5.39 2.02
N ASP A 179 19.45 -5.53 1.03
CA ASP A 179 19.16 -5.15 -0.34
C ASP A 179 18.01 -6.01 -0.93
N ALA A 180 17.91 -7.26 -0.52
CA ALA A 180 16.76 -8.09 -0.83
C ALA A 180 15.53 -7.75 0.04
N ARG A 181 15.72 -7.48 1.34
CA ARG A 181 14.66 -7.26 2.34
C ARG A 181 15.06 -6.17 3.34
N PRO A 182 14.68 -4.90 3.10
CA PRO A 182 15.19 -3.77 3.87
C PRO A 182 14.66 -3.72 5.32
N SER A 183 13.61 -4.49 5.65
CA SER A 183 13.13 -4.62 7.04
C SER A 183 14.22 -5.10 8.00
N GLY A 184 15.21 -5.85 7.51
CA GLY A 184 16.27 -6.41 8.33
C GLY A 184 15.79 -7.47 9.33
N GLU A 185 14.54 -7.92 9.27
CA GLU A 185 13.97 -8.91 10.20
C GLU A 185 14.80 -10.19 10.20
N ARG A 186 15.25 -10.63 9.02
CA ARG A 186 16.10 -11.79 8.84
C ARG A 186 17.47 -11.61 9.49
N LEU A 187 17.99 -10.39 9.62
CA LEU A 187 19.24 -10.12 10.31
C LEU A 187 19.15 -10.33 11.83
N CYS A 188 17.94 -10.23 12.38
CA CYS A 188 17.66 -10.47 13.80
C CYS A 188 17.26 -11.92 14.08
N SER A 189 17.21 -12.78 13.07
CA SER A 189 16.81 -14.18 13.21
C SER A 189 18.03 -15.10 13.44
N LEU A 190 17.76 -16.35 13.82
CA LEU A 190 18.79 -17.38 13.94
C LEU A 190 19.44 -17.75 12.59
N GLU A 191 18.85 -17.36 11.47
CA GLU A 191 19.34 -17.73 10.13
C GLU A 191 20.68 -17.06 9.80
N VAL A 192 20.99 -15.91 10.40
CA VAL A 192 22.32 -15.27 10.26
C VAL A 192 23.43 -16.17 10.80
N GLU A 193 23.12 -17.05 11.76
CA GLU A 193 24.10 -17.95 12.37
C GLU A 193 24.48 -19.12 11.46
N GLU A 194 23.64 -19.41 10.47
CA GLU A 194 23.91 -20.41 9.46
C GLU A 194 24.89 -19.90 8.40
N TRP A 195 25.15 -18.59 8.35
CA TRP A 195 26.09 -18.00 7.42
C TRP A 195 27.53 -18.34 7.80
N GLU A 196 28.33 -18.73 6.81
CA GLU A 196 29.72 -19.10 7.02
C GLU A 196 30.54 -17.92 7.59
N GLU A 197 30.23 -16.71 7.14
CA GLU A 197 30.85 -15.46 7.56
C GLU A 197 30.58 -15.16 9.04
N THR A 198 29.38 -15.49 9.55
CA THR A 198 29.06 -15.38 10.98
C THR A 198 29.92 -16.33 11.79
N GLY A 199 30.02 -17.58 11.35
CA GLY A 199 30.89 -18.58 11.97
C GLY A 199 32.37 -18.16 11.98
N ARG A 200 32.87 -17.60 10.88
CA ARG A 200 34.23 -17.07 10.78
C ARG A 200 34.44 -15.85 11.67
N CYS A 201 33.50 -14.92 11.70
CA CYS A 201 33.59 -13.67 12.48
C CYS A 201 33.59 -13.95 13.98
N VAL A 202 32.63 -14.76 14.47
CA VAL A 202 32.54 -15.14 15.89
C VAL A 202 33.67 -16.10 16.29
N GLY A 203 34.18 -16.89 15.34
CA GLY A 203 35.30 -17.80 15.56
C GLY A 203 36.68 -17.13 15.55
N GLU A 204 36.78 -15.89 15.07
CA GLU A 204 38.04 -15.16 14.97
C GLU A 204 38.61 -14.89 16.36
N LYS A 205 39.90 -15.19 16.56
CA LYS A 205 40.57 -15.05 17.85
C LYS A 205 41.75 -14.10 17.75
N PHE A 206 41.95 -13.30 18.79
CA PHE A 206 43.17 -12.52 18.95
C PHE A 206 44.37 -13.47 19.09
N GLY A 207 45.33 -13.39 18.18
CA GLY A 207 46.53 -14.23 18.20
C GLY A 207 47.44 -14.07 19.42
N GLY A 208 47.16 -13.15 20.35
CA GLY A 208 47.92 -12.97 21.60
C GLY A 208 47.30 -13.65 22.84
N CYS A 209 45.99 -13.57 23.01
CA CYS A 209 45.30 -14.00 24.23
C CYS A 209 44.24 -15.09 24.00
N GLY A 210 43.97 -15.46 22.74
CA GLY A 210 43.01 -16.49 22.38
C GLY A 210 41.54 -16.13 22.59
N ARG A 211 41.24 -14.91 23.08
CA ARG A 211 39.88 -14.39 23.18
C ARG A 211 39.30 -14.19 21.77
N VAL A 212 37.99 -14.37 21.65
CA VAL A 212 37.27 -14.06 20.41
C VAL A 212 37.31 -12.56 20.13
N VAL A 213 37.37 -12.19 18.85
CA VAL A 213 37.36 -10.79 18.41
C VAL A 213 35.96 -10.22 18.50
N TYR A 214 34.95 -11.00 18.11
CA TYR A 214 33.54 -10.61 18.12
C TYR A 214 32.74 -11.63 18.93
N GLU A 215 32.08 -11.17 20.00
CA GLU A 215 31.11 -12.01 20.70
C GLU A 215 29.78 -12.00 19.96
N ARG A 216 29.10 -13.15 19.91
CA ARG A 216 27.84 -13.31 19.15
C ARG A 216 26.75 -12.34 19.63
N LEU A 217 26.64 -12.13 20.93
CA LEU A 217 25.67 -11.19 21.50
C LEU A 217 26.00 -9.74 21.12
N ASP A 218 27.27 -9.36 21.12
CA ASP A 218 27.71 -8.02 20.72
C ASP A 218 27.40 -7.75 19.23
N VAL A 219 27.61 -8.75 18.36
CA VAL A 219 27.26 -8.65 16.94
C VAL A 219 25.76 -8.42 16.77
N LEU A 220 24.93 -9.22 17.44
CA LEU A 220 23.48 -9.11 17.34
C LEU A 220 22.97 -7.77 17.91
N GLU A 221 23.45 -7.36 19.08
CA GLU A 221 23.06 -6.09 19.71
C GLU A 221 23.38 -4.91 18.79
N ARG A 222 24.52 -4.98 18.11
CA ARG A 222 24.95 -3.95 17.18
C ARG A 222 24.09 -3.91 15.91
N VAL A 223 23.75 -5.05 15.34
CA VAL A 223 22.78 -5.15 14.23
C VAL A 223 21.45 -4.52 14.64
N MET A 224 20.90 -4.92 15.79
CA MET A 224 19.64 -4.39 16.29
C MET A 224 19.69 -2.88 16.55
N ARG A 225 20.80 -2.38 17.08
CA ARG A 225 21.02 -0.95 17.31
C ARG A 225 21.02 -0.16 16.00
N CYS A 226 21.74 -0.64 14.98
CA CYS A 226 21.75 0.00 13.66
C CYS A 226 20.36 -0.04 13.00
N LEU A 227 19.62 -1.14 13.11
CA LEU A 227 18.26 -1.24 12.56
C LEU A 227 17.28 -0.30 13.27
N ALA A 228 17.42 -0.11 14.58
CA ALA A 228 16.58 0.79 15.37
C ALA A 228 16.79 2.29 15.05
N GLU A 229 17.85 2.65 14.34
CA GLU A 229 18.09 4.02 13.87
C GLU A 229 17.32 4.34 12.58
N PHE A 230 16.76 3.34 11.90
CA PHE A 230 16.02 3.57 10.66
C PHE A 230 14.59 4.03 10.91
N PRO A 231 14.07 4.89 10.02
CA PRO A 231 12.65 5.19 10.03
C PRO A 231 11.87 3.94 9.62
N ASP A 232 10.78 3.68 10.33
CA ASP A 232 9.86 2.58 10.02
C ASP A 232 9.07 2.82 8.70
N THR A 233 9.25 3.98 8.06
CA THR A 233 8.36 4.55 7.03
C THR A 233 9.13 5.42 6.00
N VAL A 234 8.68 5.42 4.74
CA VAL A 234 9.29 6.07 3.55
C VAL A 234 8.79 7.50 3.33
#